data_AF-A0A6A7AYC3-F1
#
_entry.id   AF-A0A6A7AYC3-F1
#
_cell.length_a   1.000
_cell.length_b   1.000
_cell.length_c   1.000
_cell.angle_alpha   90.00
_cell.angle_beta   90.00
_cell.angle_gamma   90.00
#
_symmetry.space_group_name_H-M   'P 1'
#
loop_
_entity.id
_entity.type
_entity.pdbx_description
1 polymer ?
#
loop_
_entity_poly.entity_id
_entity_poly.type
_entity_poly.pdbx_seq_one_letter_code
_entity_poly.pdbx_strand_id
1 'polypeptide(L)'
;MSYLKKFMKNVNLHDTKTVRLLMATLIQHRGYWRSIDVIEPQLLNNAVDIAEVALKGHKVLSKVQVARAHKVVIISMPHKSDADGNDHYTLMVEDDKGIEFASAHITTDPSEQGVSQIHNKIYTFY
;
A
#
# COMPACT_ATOMS: atom_id res chain seq x y z
N MET A 1 -4.70 -13.91 -16.64
CA MET A 1 -5.69 -12.81 -16.71
C MET A 1 -5.26 -11.74 -15.72
N SER A 2 -4.89 -10.55 -16.21
CA SER A 2 -4.27 -9.48 -15.43
C SER A 2 -5.33 -8.44 -15.02
N TYR A 3 -5.64 -8.36 -13.73
CA TYR A 3 -6.63 -7.43 -13.16
C TYR A 3 -5.99 -6.13 -12.60
N LEU A 4 -4.75 -5.83 -12.98
CA LEU A 4 -3.96 -4.67 -12.53
C LEU A 4 -4.56 -3.28 -12.90
N LYS A 5 -5.66 -3.21 -13.67
CA LYS A 5 -6.16 -1.93 -14.22
C LYS A 5 -7.34 -1.31 -13.47
N LYS A 6 -8.08 -2.05 -12.64
CA LYS A 6 -9.36 -1.56 -12.09
C LYS A 6 -9.18 -0.55 -10.94
N PHE A 7 -8.09 -0.68 -10.17
CA PHE A 7 -7.74 0.21 -9.07
C PHE A 7 -6.27 0.65 -9.19
N MET A 8 -5.99 1.40 -10.26
CA MET A 8 -4.69 2.00 -10.54
C MET A 8 -4.81 3.52 -10.55
N LYS A 9 -3.90 4.20 -9.87
CA LYS A 9 -3.84 5.66 -9.80
C LYS A 9 -2.39 6.13 -9.85
N ASN A 10 -2.12 7.24 -10.51
CA ASN A 10 -0.83 7.92 -10.36
C ASN A 10 -0.90 8.79 -9.11
N VAL A 11 0.08 8.66 -8.22
CA VAL A 11 0.14 9.40 -6.95
C VAL A 11 1.50 10.08 -6.81
N ASN A 12 1.52 11.24 -6.16
CA ASN A 12 2.75 11.93 -5.83
C ASN A 12 3.25 11.48 -4.46
N LEU A 13 4.48 10.98 -4.42
CA LEU A 13 5.21 10.71 -3.20
C LEU A 13 5.85 12.02 -2.72
N HIS A 14 5.48 12.47 -1.52
CA HIS A 14 6.00 13.72 -0.92
C HIS A 14 5.94 14.93 -1.88
N ASP A 15 4.93 14.99 -2.75
CA ASP A 15 4.79 16.02 -3.79
C ASP A 15 5.99 16.17 -4.76
N THR A 16 6.92 15.20 -4.79
CA THR A 16 8.17 15.29 -5.58
C THR A 16 8.29 14.26 -6.68
N LYS A 17 7.72 13.06 -6.49
CA LYS A 17 7.85 11.96 -7.44
C LYS A 17 6.51 11.31 -7.72
N THR A 18 6.10 11.28 -8.98
CA THR A 18 4.89 10.55 -9.39
C THR A 18 5.21 9.07 -9.60
N VAL A 19 4.44 8.19 -8.97
CA VAL A 19 4.52 6.74 -9.12
C VAL A 19 3.13 6.14 -9.35
N ARG A 20 3.09 4.89 -9.83
CA ARG A 20 1.84 4.13 -9.90
C ARG A 20 1.51 3.53 -8.53
N LEU A 21 0.30 3.84 -8.03
CA LEU A 21 -0.36 3.15 -6.94
C LEU A 21 -1.31 2.11 -7.53
N LEU A 22 -1.21 0.88 -7.04
CA LEU A 22 -2.01 -0.26 -7.47
C LEU A 22 -2.62 -0.95 -6.26
N MET A 23 -3.63 -1.77 -6.51
CA MET A 23 -4.12 -2.75 -5.55
C MET A 23 -3.76 -4.15 -6.00
N ALA A 24 -3.25 -4.98 -5.07
CA ALA A 24 -3.01 -6.39 -5.35
C ALA A 24 -4.35 -7.09 -5.64
N THR A 25 -4.32 -8.16 -6.45
CA THR A 25 -5.54 -8.89 -6.84
C THR A 25 -6.10 -9.76 -5.72
N LEU A 26 -5.23 -10.19 -4.81
CA LEU A 26 -5.57 -10.92 -3.59
C LEU A 26 -5.05 -10.08 -2.41
N ILE A 27 -5.95 -9.67 -1.53
CA ILE A 27 -5.61 -8.80 -0.40
C ILE A 27 -6.15 -9.35 0.91
N GLN A 28 -5.47 -9.05 2.00
CA GLN A 28 -5.97 -9.37 3.33
C GLN A 28 -7.07 -8.37 3.70
N HIS A 29 -8.27 -8.88 4.01
CA HIS A 29 -9.41 -8.08 4.47
C HIS A 29 -10.14 -8.81 5.61
N ARG A 30 -10.27 -8.15 6.76
CA ARG A 30 -10.87 -8.71 8.00
C ARG A 30 -10.21 -10.04 8.42
N GLY A 31 -8.89 -10.14 8.28
CA GLY A 31 -8.12 -11.34 8.65
C GLY A 31 -8.10 -12.46 7.61
N TYR A 32 -8.79 -12.33 6.47
CA TYR A 32 -8.84 -13.36 5.42
C TYR A 32 -8.29 -12.83 4.10
N TRP A 33 -7.62 -13.68 3.33
CA TRP A 33 -7.23 -13.37 1.94
C TRP A 33 -8.45 -13.45 1.02
N ARG A 34 -8.73 -12.37 0.29
CA ARG A 34 -9.89 -12.27 -0.61
C ARG A 34 -9.49 -11.66 -1.95
N SER A 35 -10.13 -12.14 -3.02
CA SER A 35 -10.01 -11.49 -4.33
C SER A 35 -10.62 -10.09 -4.27
N ILE A 36 -10.03 -9.11 -4.95
CA ILE A 36 -10.62 -7.77 -5.07
C ILE A 36 -12.00 -7.77 -5.74
N ASP A 37 -12.29 -8.77 -6.58
CA ASP A 37 -13.58 -8.85 -7.29
C ASP A 37 -14.77 -9.14 -6.37
N VAL A 38 -14.53 -9.67 -5.18
CA VAL A 38 -15.56 -9.97 -4.18
C VAL A 38 -15.68 -8.91 -3.10
N ILE A 39 -14.86 -7.86 -3.15
CA ILE A 39 -14.89 -6.74 -2.21
C ILE A 39 -15.67 -5.60 -2.86
N GLU A 40 -16.47 -4.91 -2.06
CA GLU A 40 -17.26 -3.77 -2.50
C GLU A 40 -16.35 -2.69 -3.13
N PRO A 41 -16.60 -2.25 -4.38
CA PRO A 41 -15.73 -1.29 -5.08
C PRO A 41 -15.51 0.01 -4.33
N GLN A 42 -16.51 0.49 -3.57
CA GLN A 42 -16.38 1.70 -2.78
C GLN A 42 -15.30 1.57 -1.71
N LEU A 43 -15.18 0.41 -1.06
CA LEU A 43 -14.14 0.16 -0.06
C LEU A 43 -12.74 0.16 -0.69
N LEU A 44 -12.62 -0.40 -1.89
CA LEU A 44 -11.35 -0.43 -2.63
C LEU A 44 -10.94 0.98 -3.08
N ASN A 45 -11.89 1.79 -3.58
CA ASN A 45 -11.64 3.19 -3.91
C ASN A 45 -11.21 4.01 -2.68
N ASN A 46 -11.90 3.84 -1.56
CA ASN A 46 -11.55 4.52 -0.31
C ASN A 46 -10.11 4.16 0.12
N ALA A 47 -9.71 2.89 -0.02
CA ALA A 47 -8.35 2.47 0.30
C ALA A 47 -7.29 3.16 -0.58
N VAL A 48 -7.58 3.31 -1.88
CA VAL A 48 -6.71 4.04 -2.83
C VAL A 48 -6.58 5.51 -2.44
N ASP A 49 -7.68 6.16 -2.06
CA ASP A 49 -7.68 7.57 -1.68
C ASP A 49 -6.94 7.82 -0.36
N ILE A 50 -7.12 6.94 0.64
CA ILE A 50 -6.36 6.99 1.90
C ILE A 50 -4.86 6.83 1.62
N ALA A 51 -4.49 5.86 0.78
CA ALA A 51 -3.09 5.65 0.39
C ALA A 51 -2.50 6.86 -0.34
N GLU A 52 -3.25 7.50 -1.24
CA GLU A 52 -2.79 8.72 -1.90
C GLU A 52 -2.49 9.84 -0.89
N VAL A 53 -3.40 10.11 0.05
CA VAL A 53 -3.22 11.15 1.08
C VAL A 53 -2.00 10.84 1.95
N ALA A 54 -1.86 9.59 2.38
CA ALA A 54 -0.75 9.15 3.22
C ALA A 54 0.60 9.27 2.50
N LEU A 55 0.68 8.90 1.21
CA LEU A 55 1.91 8.94 0.42
C LEU A 55 2.35 10.37 0.03
N LYS A 56 1.42 11.32 -0.04
CA LYS A 56 1.76 12.76 -0.14
C LYS A 56 2.41 13.27 1.14
N GLY A 57 2.00 12.75 2.29
CA GLY A 57 2.58 13.08 3.58
C GLY A 57 4.03 12.60 3.71
N HIS A 58 4.84 13.33 4.50
CA HIS A 58 6.27 13.03 4.68
C HIS A 58 6.57 12.00 5.78
N LYS A 59 5.55 11.29 6.26
CA LYS A 59 5.63 10.38 7.42
C LYS A 59 5.84 8.92 7.04
N VAL A 60 5.30 8.52 5.89
CA VAL A 60 5.13 7.10 5.52
C VAL A 60 6.40 6.53 4.89
N LEU A 61 7.11 7.34 4.10
CA LEU A 61 8.37 6.97 3.47
C LEU A 61 9.45 7.99 3.80
N SER A 62 10.71 7.58 3.85
CA SER A 62 11.85 8.49 3.89
C SER A 62 12.16 9.06 2.51
N LYS A 63 12.88 10.19 2.45
CA LYS A 63 13.33 10.78 1.16
C LYS A 63 14.12 9.79 0.30
N VAL A 64 14.94 8.93 0.92
CA VAL A 64 15.70 7.89 0.21
C VAL A 64 14.77 6.85 -0.41
N GLN A 65 13.75 6.41 0.32
CA GLN A 65 12.76 5.47 -0.20
C GLN A 65 11.93 6.09 -1.32
N VAL A 66 11.51 7.36 -1.19
CA VAL A 66 10.81 8.09 -2.26
C VAL A 66 11.65 8.16 -3.53
N ALA A 67 12.94 8.48 -3.42
CA ALA A 67 13.83 8.55 -4.57
C ALA A 67 13.96 7.20 -5.29
N ARG A 68 13.98 6.07 -4.57
CA ARG A 68 14.06 4.71 -5.13
C ARG A 68 12.72 4.17 -5.66
N ALA A 69 11.60 4.57 -5.06
CA ALA A 69 10.28 3.99 -5.35
C ALA A 69 9.88 4.15 -6.82
N HIS A 70 9.48 3.06 -7.47
CA HIS A 70 8.92 3.06 -8.82
C HIS A 70 7.41 2.78 -8.82
N LYS A 71 6.95 1.97 -7.86
CA LYS A 71 5.58 1.50 -7.76
C LYS A 71 5.19 1.27 -6.30
N VAL A 72 3.93 1.53 -5.97
CA VAL A 72 3.35 1.24 -4.66
C VAL A 72 2.13 0.33 -4.85
N VAL A 73 1.99 -0.67 -3.99
CA VAL A 73 0.92 -1.66 -4.06
C VAL A 73 0.24 -1.78 -2.70
N ILE A 74 -1.08 -1.63 -2.67
CA ILE A 74 -1.91 -1.94 -1.48
C ILE A 74 -2.06 -3.46 -1.43
N ILE A 75 -1.54 -4.09 -0.37
CA ILE A 75 -1.54 -5.55 -0.19
C ILE A 75 -2.50 -6.02 0.93
N SER A 76 -2.96 -5.10 1.77
CA SER A 76 -3.99 -5.36 2.78
C SER A 76 -4.92 -4.15 2.97
N MET A 77 -6.16 -4.46 3.33
CA MET A 77 -7.16 -3.51 3.81
C MET A 77 -7.10 -3.41 5.34
N PRO A 78 -7.90 -2.53 5.99
CA PRO A 78 -7.85 -2.33 7.44
C PRO A 78 -7.99 -3.66 8.14
N HIS A 79 -6.95 -4.01 8.88
CA HIS A 79 -6.92 -5.16 9.75
C HIS A 79 -6.01 -4.84 10.93
N LYS A 80 -6.26 -5.53 12.03
CA LYS A 80 -5.36 -5.59 13.17
C LYS A 80 -4.34 -6.71 12.94
N SER A 81 -3.13 -6.50 13.41
CA SER A 81 -2.12 -7.55 13.51
C SER A 81 -1.77 -7.78 14.99
N ASP A 82 -1.20 -8.93 15.33
CA ASP A 82 -0.82 -9.22 16.72
C ASP A 82 0.23 -8.23 17.26
N ALA A 83 1.03 -7.63 16.36
CA ALA A 83 2.07 -6.65 16.68
C ALA A 83 1.58 -5.19 16.63
N ASP A 84 0.44 -4.93 15.98
CA ASP A 84 -0.15 -3.61 15.79
C ASP A 84 -1.67 -3.70 15.95
N GLY A 85 -2.13 -3.32 17.16
CA GLY A 85 -3.53 -3.39 17.56
C GLY A 85 -4.43 -2.35 16.88
N ASN A 86 -3.84 -1.43 16.12
CA ASN A 86 -4.57 -0.43 15.35
C ASN A 86 -4.93 -0.98 13.97
N ASP A 87 -6.11 -0.61 13.47
CA ASP A 87 -6.52 -0.98 12.12
C ASP A 87 -5.69 -0.21 11.10
N HIS A 88 -4.96 -0.93 10.26
CA HIS A 88 -4.11 -0.34 9.23
C HIS A 88 -4.24 -1.07 7.88
N TYR A 89 -3.98 -0.34 6.82
CA TYR A 89 -3.66 -0.88 5.51
C TYR A 89 -2.15 -1.05 5.41
N THR A 90 -1.71 -2.02 4.61
CA THR A 90 -0.29 -2.23 4.32
C THR A 90 -0.02 -1.87 2.86
N LEU A 91 0.97 -1.00 2.67
CA LEU A 91 1.54 -0.67 1.38
C LEU A 91 2.87 -1.40 1.20
N MET A 92 3.07 -1.97 0.02
CA MET A 92 4.35 -2.50 -0.46
C MET A 92 4.95 -1.49 -1.45
N VAL A 93 6.24 -1.23 -1.35
CA VAL A 93 6.96 -0.30 -2.22
C VAL A 93 8.03 -1.05 -3.00
N GLU A 94 7.93 -0.97 -4.33
CA GLU A 94 8.84 -1.63 -5.25
C GLU A 94 9.74 -0.63 -5.98
N ASP A 95 10.96 -1.06 -6.29
CA ASP A 95 11.88 -0.35 -7.18
C ASP A 95 11.60 -0.64 -8.67
N ASP A 96 12.45 -0.13 -9.55
CA ASP A 96 12.33 -0.26 -11.01
C ASP A 96 12.50 -1.71 -11.51
N LYS A 97 13.05 -2.60 -10.69
CA LYS A 97 13.19 -4.03 -10.97
C LYS A 97 12.01 -4.85 -10.45
N GLY A 98 11.04 -4.20 -9.81
CA GLY A 98 9.91 -4.86 -9.17
C GLY A 98 10.27 -5.52 -7.84
N ILE A 99 11.39 -5.13 -7.21
CA ILE A 99 11.81 -5.68 -5.93
C ILE A 99 11.19 -4.83 -4.82
N GLU A 100 10.45 -5.47 -3.91
CA GLU A 100 10.03 -4.85 -2.65
C GLU A 100 11.26 -4.48 -1.83
N PHE A 101 11.35 -3.22 -1.43
CA PHE A 101 12.43 -2.73 -0.55
C PHE A 101 11.94 -1.96 0.66
N ALA A 102 10.65 -1.65 0.72
CA ALA A 102 10.02 -1.00 1.86
C ALA A 102 8.54 -1.36 1.92
N SER A 103 8.00 -1.32 3.13
CA SER A 103 6.57 -1.43 3.40
C SER A 103 6.14 -0.33 4.36
N ALA A 104 4.86 0.02 4.34
CA ALA A 104 4.32 1.04 5.23
C ALA A 104 2.93 0.68 5.74
N HIS A 105 2.63 1.09 6.98
CA HIS A 105 1.31 0.98 7.56
C HIS A 105 0.63 2.34 7.51
N ILE A 106 -0.50 2.39 6.83
CA ILE A 106 -1.31 3.61 6.75
C ILE A 106 -2.62 3.36 7.46
N THR A 107 -3.13 4.36 8.16
CA THR A 107 -4.43 4.29 8.85
C THR A 107 -5.37 5.35 8.28
N THR A 108 -6.61 5.38 8.75
CA THR A 108 -7.54 6.48 8.44
C THR A 108 -7.21 7.76 9.20
N ASP A 109 -6.41 7.69 10.26
CA ASP A 109 -5.98 8.85 11.04
C ASP A 109 -4.59 9.33 10.54
N PRO A 110 -4.48 10.54 9.96
CA PRO A 110 -3.20 11.10 9.52
C PRO A 110 -2.14 11.26 10.63
N SER A 111 -2.56 11.27 11.90
CA SER A 111 -1.67 11.36 13.05
C SER A 111 -0.98 10.02 13.36
N GLU A 112 -1.60 8.90 13.03
CA GLU A 112 -1.14 7.52 13.31
C GLU A 112 -0.39 6.86 12.14
N GLN A 113 -0.10 7.62 11.07
CA GLN A 113 0.66 7.11 9.92
C GLN A 113 2.08 6.72 10.34
N GLY A 114 2.52 5.51 9.96
CA GLY A 114 3.79 4.96 10.40
C GLY A 114 4.52 4.10 9.36
N VAL A 115 5.83 4.01 9.51
CA VAL A 115 6.63 3.04 8.75
C VAL A 115 6.34 1.65 9.31
N SER A 116 6.07 0.67 8.44
CA SER A 116 5.94 -0.72 8.88
C SER A 116 7.31 -1.24 9.30
N GLN A 117 7.40 -2.07 10.34
CA GLN A 117 8.67 -2.71 10.66
C GLN A 117 9.10 -3.54 9.45
N ILE A 118 10.28 -3.21 8.90
CA ILE A 118 10.83 -3.79 7.67
C ILE A 118 10.85 -5.32 7.82
N HIS A 119 9.89 -6.00 7.19
CA HIS A 119 9.97 -7.43 6.96
C HIS A 119 10.66 -7.60 5.62
N ASN A 120 11.88 -8.14 5.62
CA ASN A 120 12.53 -8.70 4.42
C ASN A 120 11.76 -9.95 3.95
N LYS A 121 10.48 -9.81 3.59
CA LYS A 121 9.68 -10.88 3.00
C LYS A 121 9.61 -10.63 1.51
N ILE A 122 10.40 -11.39 0.75
CA ILE A 122 10.28 -11.47 -0.70
C ILE A 122 8.95 -12.18 -0.99
N TYR A 123 7.91 -11.44 -1.37
CA TYR A 123 6.69 -12.04 -1.91
C TYR A 123 6.85 -12.23 -3.42
N THR A 124 7.21 -13.46 -3.83
CA THR A 124 7.17 -13.87 -5.24
C THR A 124 5.72 -14.15 -5.61
N PHE A 125 5.08 -13.26 -6.38
CA PHE A 125 3.80 -13.54 -7.01
C PHE A 125 4.07 -14.38 -8.28
N TYR A 126 3.73 -15.68 -8.23
CA TYR A 126 3.74 -16.61 -9.37
C TYR A 126 2.50 -16.45 -10.24
#